data_AF-A0A8T4HDM9-F1
#
_entry.id   AF-A0A8T4HDM9-F1
#
_cell.length_a   1.000
_cell.length_b   1.000
_cell.length_c   1.000
_cell.angle_alpha   90.00
_cell.angle_beta   90.00
_cell.angle_gamma   90.00
#
_symmetry.space_group_name_H-M   'P 1'
#
loop_
_entity.id
_entity.type
_entity.pdbx_description
1 polymer ?
#
loop_
_entity_poly.entity_id
_entity_poly.type
_entity_poly.pdbx_seq_one_letter_code
_entity_poly.pdbx_strand_id
1 'polypeptide(L)'
;MENSPIRHQRQLNLSEEEWDKLEILSGLGYSNEKIAIYFDINKTLFNQIAAEQESKLHHHLSAGKLKQLADEQLAIMELARKGDVTAQKQLHEVRRTRAFKISKLDIFGGFDNKKILKQLQDYVQSGGKLDVSLEEQMYIDALLMIRDLDNQYGRRATVDFLVNHFKLKYQRASEMFDESINLFYSDRNISKKALRHKYAENLENAANVVLAQAESSKDYEIYSTIIAQAAKLQELDKPDVDKLPPEVYRKEFTLQTLDVEQVGLPAINRNELAAQIDSLNQPESVKITLKQDAMIIPIKLEDKFQKIEEDYTD
;
A
#
# COMPACT_ATOMS: atom_id res chain seq x y z
N MET A 1 36.79 6.98 -65.76
CA MET A 1 35.47 6.49 -66.22
C MET A 1 34.59 6.40 -65.00
N GLU A 2 33.49 7.15 -65.04
CA GLU A 2 32.60 7.46 -63.93
C GLU A 2 32.01 6.22 -63.27
N ASN A 3 32.19 6.08 -61.96
CA ASN A 3 31.28 5.28 -61.14
C ASN A 3 29.95 6.02 -61.06
N SER A 4 29.08 5.74 -62.01
CA SER A 4 27.68 6.16 -61.98
C SER A 4 27.03 5.61 -60.70
N PRO A 5 26.40 6.43 -59.86
CA PRO A 5 25.61 5.93 -58.75
C PRO A 5 24.41 5.19 -59.33
N ILE A 6 24.26 3.90 -59.01
CA ILE A 6 23.11 3.08 -59.39
C ILE A 6 21.88 3.70 -58.73
N ARG A 7 21.21 4.60 -59.45
CA ARG A 7 20.02 5.34 -59.04
C ARG A 7 18.78 4.85 -59.78
N HIS A 8 18.64 3.54 -60.01
CA HIS A 8 17.47 2.91 -60.62
C HIS A 8 17.41 1.48 -60.04
N GLN A 9 16.44 1.00 -59.26
CA GLN A 9 15.01 1.28 -59.07
C GLN A 9 14.68 1.21 -57.56
N ARG A 10 14.21 2.29 -56.93
CA ARG A 10 13.79 2.29 -55.50
C ARG A 10 12.29 2.07 -55.29
N GLN A 11 11.59 1.60 -56.31
CA GLN A 11 10.15 1.36 -56.26
C GLN A 11 9.88 -0.09 -56.61
N LEU A 12 9.12 -0.76 -55.74
CA LEU A 12 8.60 -2.10 -56.03
C LEU A 12 7.45 -1.96 -57.03
N ASN A 13 7.59 -2.63 -58.17
CA ASN A 13 6.55 -2.69 -59.20
C ASN A 13 5.56 -3.80 -58.84
N LEU A 14 4.73 -3.56 -57.82
CA LEU A 14 3.60 -4.42 -57.47
C LEU A 14 2.30 -3.82 -58.04
N SER A 15 1.43 -4.69 -58.54
CA SER A 15 0.05 -4.36 -58.93
C SER A 15 -0.80 -3.96 -57.72
N GLU A 16 -1.96 -3.33 -57.94
CA GLU A 16 -2.89 -2.95 -56.86
C GLU A 16 -3.34 -4.18 -56.04
N GLU A 17 -3.64 -5.30 -56.69
CA GLU A 17 -4.01 -6.54 -56.00
C GLU A 17 -2.88 -7.12 -55.14
N GLU A 18 -1.63 -6.97 -55.57
CA GLU A 18 -0.46 -7.42 -54.81
C GLU A 18 -0.18 -6.50 -53.62
N TRP A 19 -0.43 -5.20 -53.75
CA TRP A 19 -0.41 -4.28 -52.62
C TRP A 19 -1.47 -4.65 -51.57
N ASP A 20 -2.70 -4.95 -51.99
CA ASP A 20 -3.76 -5.38 -51.07
C ASP A 20 -3.40 -6.68 -50.32
N LYS A 21 -2.86 -7.67 -51.05
CA LYS A 21 -2.37 -8.92 -50.44
C LYS A 21 -1.23 -8.66 -49.45
N LEU A 22 -0.34 -7.72 -49.76
CA LEU A 22 0.76 -7.34 -48.89
C LEU A 22 0.25 -6.71 -47.59
N GLU A 23 -0.77 -5.84 -47.66
CA GLU A 23 -1.42 -5.28 -46.47
C GLU A 23 -2.02 -6.36 -45.58
N ILE A 24 -2.73 -7.33 -46.18
CA ILE A 24 -3.34 -8.45 -45.45
C ILE A 24 -2.26 -9.28 -44.74
N LEU A 25 -1.20 -9.68 -45.45
CA LEU A 25 -0.09 -10.44 -44.87
C LEU A 25 0.59 -9.67 -43.73
N SER A 26 0.75 -8.36 -43.87
CA SER A 26 1.29 -7.49 -42.82
C SER A 26 0.37 -7.43 -41.60
N GLY A 27 -0.94 -7.31 -41.83
CA GLY A 27 -1.98 -7.31 -40.80
C GLY A 27 -2.00 -8.60 -39.99
N LEU A 28 -1.86 -9.75 -40.66
CA LEU A 28 -1.76 -11.07 -40.03
C LEU A 28 -0.43 -11.31 -39.27
N GLY A 29 0.49 -10.34 -39.28
CA GLY A 29 1.73 -10.39 -38.50
C GLY A 29 2.87 -11.17 -39.16
N TYR A 30 2.82 -11.40 -40.48
CA TYR A 30 3.96 -12.00 -41.19
C TYR A 30 5.18 -11.05 -41.14
N SER A 31 6.38 -11.62 -40.97
CA SER A 31 7.61 -10.84 -40.99
C SER A 31 7.93 -10.35 -42.40
N ASN A 32 8.64 -9.23 -42.50
CA ASN A 32 9.10 -8.66 -43.78
C ASN A 32 9.82 -9.70 -44.65
N GLU A 33 10.59 -10.61 -44.03
CA GLU A 33 11.28 -11.68 -44.74
C GLU A 33 10.32 -12.69 -45.38
N LYS A 34 9.25 -13.08 -44.68
CA LYS A 34 8.24 -14.02 -45.20
C LYS A 34 7.42 -13.37 -46.30
N ILE A 35 7.09 -12.08 -46.15
CA ILE A 35 6.40 -11.29 -47.17
C ILE A 35 7.29 -11.16 -48.41
N ALA A 36 8.58 -10.85 -48.24
CA ALA A 36 9.53 -10.77 -49.35
C ALA A 36 9.65 -12.09 -50.12
N ILE A 37 9.71 -13.24 -49.41
CA ILE A 37 9.68 -14.57 -50.04
C ILE A 37 8.39 -14.80 -50.82
N TYR A 38 7.24 -14.41 -50.27
CA TYR A 38 5.93 -14.62 -50.90
C TYR A 38 5.80 -13.89 -52.24
N PHE A 39 6.34 -12.67 -52.34
CA PHE A 39 6.34 -11.88 -53.58
C PHE A 39 7.58 -12.09 -54.45
N ASP A 40 8.45 -13.06 -54.11
CA ASP A 40 9.72 -13.32 -54.79
C ASP A 40 10.63 -12.08 -54.91
N ILE A 41 10.60 -11.23 -53.87
CA ILE A 41 11.41 -10.01 -53.78
C ILE A 41 12.67 -10.30 -52.95
N ASN A 42 13.80 -9.73 -53.38
CA ASN A 42 15.04 -9.82 -52.60
C ASN A 42 14.85 -9.23 -51.19
N LYS A 43 15.14 -10.05 -50.17
CA LYS A 43 14.98 -9.71 -48.75
C LYS A 43 15.75 -8.45 -48.33
N THR A 44 16.97 -8.25 -48.82
CA THR A 44 17.80 -7.10 -48.43
C THR A 44 17.23 -5.82 -49.00
N LEU A 45 16.79 -5.86 -50.26
CA LEU A 45 16.11 -4.73 -50.92
C LEU A 45 14.78 -4.42 -50.23
N PHE A 46 13.96 -5.43 -49.95
CA PHE A 46 12.66 -5.25 -49.29
C PHE A 46 12.81 -4.60 -47.91
N ASN A 47 13.78 -5.05 -47.11
CA ASN A 47 14.03 -4.47 -45.79
C ASN A 47 14.58 -3.04 -45.87
N GLN A 48 15.44 -2.74 -46.85
CA GLN A 48 15.94 -1.38 -47.08
C GLN A 48 14.79 -0.42 -47.41
N ILE A 49 13.90 -0.80 -48.33
CA ILE A 49 12.75 0.03 -48.70
C ILE A 49 11.78 0.14 -47.52
N ALA A 50 11.48 -0.96 -46.81
CA ALA A 50 10.56 -0.94 -45.67
C ALA A 50 11.05 -0.11 -44.47
N ALA A 51 12.36 0.10 -44.35
CA ALA A 51 12.96 0.96 -43.33
C ALA A 51 12.82 2.46 -43.63
N GLU A 52 12.63 2.83 -44.91
CA GLU A 52 12.39 4.22 -45.32
C GLU A 52 10.93 4.59 -44.99
N GLN A 53 10.73 5.53 -44.05
CA GLN A 53 9.39 5.95 -43.58
C GLN A 53 8.51 6.54 -44.68
N GLU A 54 9.12 7.21 -45.67
CA GLU A 54 8.45 7.83 -46.83
C GLU A 54 8.19 6.83 -47.97
N SER A 55 8.59 5.57 -47.82
CA SER A 55 8.40 4.59 -48.89
C SER A 55 6.94 4.12 -48.96
N LYS A 56 6.47 3.91 -50.20
CA LYS A 56 5.15 3.32 -50.45
C LYS A 56 4.97 1.97 -49.74
N LEU A 57 6.03 1.16 -49.69
CA LEU A 57 6.03 -0.12 -48.99
C LEU A 57 5.80 0.04 -47.48
N HIS A 58 6.52 0.97 -46.83
CA HIS A 58 6.36 1.24 -45.41
C HIS A 58 4.93 1.68 -45.06
N HIS A 59 4.34 2.54 -45.91
CA HIS A 59 2.97 2.97 -45.75
C HIS A 59 1.98 1.80 -45.82
N HIS A 60 2.04 0.94 -46.86
CA HIS A 60 1.14 -0.21 -46.98
C HIS A 60 1.34 -1.24 -45.84
N LEU A 61 2.58 -1.53 -45.45
CA LEU A 61 2.85 -2.43 -44.32
C LEU A 61 2.27 -1.90 -43.01
N SER A 62 2.38 -0.59 -42.77
CA SER A 62 1.85 0.07 -41.58
C SER A 62 0.33 0.17 -41.63
N ALA A 63 -0.24 0.48 -42.79
CA ALA A 63 -1.68 0.54 -43.03
C ALA A 63 -2.34 -0.82 -42.78
N GLY A 64 -1.77 -1.91 -43.31
CA GLY A 64 -2.29 -3.26 -43.10
C GLY A 64 -2.35 -3.67 -41.62
N LYS A 65 -1.27 -3.40 -40.87
CA LYS A 65 -1.22 -3.63 -39.41
C LYS A 65 -2.23 -2.79 -38.65
N LEU A 66 -2.35 -1.51 -39.00
CA LEU A 66 -3.28 -0.60 -38.34
C LEU A 66 -4.73 -0.99 -38.62
N LYS A 67 -5.05 -1.33 -39.88
CA LYS A 67 -6.38 -1.75 -40.32
C LYS A 67 -6.82 -3.02 -39.61
N GLN A 68 -5.99 -4.08 -39.63
CA GLN A 68 -6.30 -5.34 -38.94
C GLN A 68 -6.54 -5.11 -37.44
N LEU A 69 -5.65 -4.35 -36.78
CA LEU A 69 -5.79 -4.04 -35.36
C LEU A 69 -7.06 -3.23 -35.07
N ALA A 70 -7.44 -2.29 -35.94
CA ALA A 70 -8.67 -1.53 -35.80
C ALA A 70 -9.91 -2.42 -35.96
N ASP A 71 -9.92 -3.28 -36.98
CA ASP A 71 -11.04 -4.19 -37.27
C ASP A 71 -11.26 -5.18 -36.11
N GLU A 72 -10.18 -5.76 -35.56
CA GLU A 72 -10.24 -6.62 -34.38
C GLU A 72 -10.81 -5.88 -33.16
N GLN A 73 -10.34 -4.66 -32.90
CA GLN A 73 -10.81 -3.85 -31.77
C GLN A 73 -12.28 -3.43 -31.91
N LEU A 74 -12.72 -3.10 -33.13
CA LEU A 74 -14.12 -2.79 -33.42
C LEU A 74 -15.01 -4.02 -33.22
N ALA A 75 -14.57 -5.20 -33.67
CA ALA A 75 -15.30 -6.45 -33.47
C ALA A 75 -15.45 -6.80 -31.98
N ILE A 76 -14.36 -6.68 -31.20
CA ILE A 76 -14.40 -6.87 -29.74
C ILE A 76 -15.34 -5.86 -29.09
N MET A 77 -15.32 -4.59 -29.52
CA MET A 77 -16.21 -3.56 -28.99
C MET A 77 -17.69 -3.87 -29.24
N GLU A 78 -18.04 -4.34 -30.43
CA GLU A 78 -19.42 -4.72 -30.76
C GLU A 78 -19.89 -5.92 -29.93
N LEU A 79 -19.05 -6.94 -29.75
CA LEU A 79 -19.36 -8.08 -28.88
C LEU A 79 -19.54 -7.64 -27.42
N ALA A 80 -18.65 -6.77 -26.93
CA ALA A 80 -18.74 -6.21 -25.58
C ALA A 80 -20.02 -5.39 -25.38
N ARG A 81 -20.46 -4.62 -26.39
CA ARG A 81 -21.73 -3.86 -26.38
C ARG A 81 -22.96 -4.76 -26.31
N LYS A 82 -22.88 -5.95 -26.92
CA LYS A 82 -23.92 -6.98 -26.87
C LYS A 82 -23.95 -7.75 -25.54
N GLY A 83 -23.03 -7.46 -24.61
CA GLY A 83 -23.01 -8.03 -23.27
C GLY A 83 -22.10 -9.25 -23.09
N ASP A 84 -21.20 -9.54 -24.04
CA ASP A 84 -20.21 -10.62 -23.86
C ASP A 84 -19.16 -10.23 -22.81
N VAL A 85 -19.17 -10.95 -21.69
CA VAL A 85 -18.26 -10.73 -20.55
C VAL A 85 -16.79 -10.97 -20.93
N THR A 86 -16.51 -11.90 -21.84
CA THR A 86 -15.14 -12.19 -22.28
C THR A 86 -14.59 -11.06 -23.15
N ALA A 87 -15.40 -10.55 -24.08
CA ALA A 87 -15.06 -9.41 -24.91
C ALA A 87 -14.89 -8.12 -24.07
N GLN A 88 -15.70 -7.93 -23.02
CA GLN A 88 -15.53 -6.81 -22.09
C GLN A 88 -14.18 -6.85 -21.35
N LYS A 89 -13.74 -8.03 -20.90
CA LYS A 89 -12.41 -8.20 -20.28
C LYS A 89 -11.27 -7.91 -21.25
N GLN A 90 -11.34 -8.46 -22.47
CA GLN A 90 -10.33 -8.22 -23.51
C GLN A 90 -10.27 -6.74 -23.90
N LEU A 91 -11.42 -6.07 -24.05
CA LEU A 91 -11.49 -4.64 -24.32
C LEU A 91 -10.87 -3.81 -23.19
N HIS A 92 -11.10 -4.20 -21.94
CA HIS A 92 -10.50 -3.57 -20.77
C HIS A 92 -8.97 -3.70 -20.79
N GLU A 93 -8.42 -4.88 -21.09
CA GLU A 93 -6.97 -5.10 -21.21
C GLU A 93 -6.33 -4.29 -22.35
N VAL A 94 -7.01 -4.23 -23.51
CA VAL A 94 -6.56 -3.41 -24.65
C VAL A 94 -6.52 -1.93 -24.28
N ARG A 95 -7.58 -1.43 -23.61
CA ARG A 95 -7.64 -0.04 -23.11
C ARG A 95 -6.55 0.23 -22.09
N ARG A 96 -6.32 -0.67 -21.13
CA ARG A 96 -5.26 -0.57 -20.13
C ARG A 96 -3.88 -0.54 -20.79
N THR A 97 -3.62 -1.39 -21.77
CA THR A 97 -2.33 -1.44 -22.47
C THR A 97 -2.08 -0.18 -23.31
N ARG A 98 -3.10 0.34 -23.99
CA ARG A 98 -3.00 1.59 -24.77
C ARG A 98 -2.82 2.78 -23.84
N ALA A 99 -3.58 2.85 -22.74
CA ALA A 99 -3.38 3.83 -21.68
C ALA A 99 -1.95 3.73 -21.12
N PHE A 100 -1.42 2.53 -20.87
CA PHE A 100 -0.04 2.33 -20.44
C PHE A 100 1.00 2.83 -21.43
N LYS A 101 0.83 2.61 -22.73
CA LYS A 101 1.77 3.13 -23.74
C LYS A 101 1.74 4.66 -23.83
N ILE A 102 0.55 5.27 -23.76
CA ILE A 102 0.38 6.74 -23.81
C ILE A 102 0.89 7.36 -22.51
N SER A 103 0.56 6.76 -21.37
CA SER A 103 0.84 7.25 -20.03
C SER A 103 2.26 6.93 -19.54
N LYS A 104 3.03 6.01 -20.18
CA LYS A 104 4.46 5.81 -19.87
C LYS A 104 5.30 7.08 -20.13
N LEU A 105 4.83 8.02 -20.94
CA LEU A 105 5.47 9.33 -21.10
C LEU A 105 5.01 10.35 -20.03
N ASP A 106 3.75 10.27 -19.58
CA ASP A 106 3.13 11.21 -18.64
C ASP A 106 3.32 10.83 -17.15
N ILE A 107 3.20 9.54 -16.77
CA ILE A 107 3.44 8.94 -15.41
C ILE A 107 4.79 9.33 -14.86
N PHE A 108 5.72 9.43 -15.77
CA PHE A 108 7.11 9.63 -15.49
C PHE A 108 7.57 11.06 -15.80
N GLY A 109 6.72 11.88 -16.45
CA GLY A 109 7.09 13.17 -17.03
C GLY A 109 6.45 14.40 -16.40
N GLY A 110 5.25 14.32 -15.79
CA GLY A 110 4.62 15.54 -15.27
C GLY A 110 3.22 15.39 -14.71
N PHE A 111 3.08 14.77 -13.54
CA PHE A 111 1.87 14.86 -12.75
C PHE A 111 2.03 15.81 -11.56
N ASP A 112 0.93 16.38 -11.09
CA ASP A 112 0.85 17.07 -9.80
C ASP A 112 0.88 16.01 -8.66
N ASN A 113 2.06 15.40 -8.50
CA ASN A 113 2.30 14.17 -7.74
C ASN A 113 1.76 14.24 -6.30
N LYS A 114 1.75 15.42 -5.69
CA LYS A 114 1.29 15.61 -4.31
C LYS A 114 -0.21 15.35 -4.13
N LYS A 115 -1.04 15.72 -5.12
CA LYS A 115 -2.49 15.54 -5.03
C LYS A 115 -2.86 14.07 -5.25
N ILE A 116 -2.28 13.45 -6.27
CA ILE A 116 -2.43 12.03 -6.58
C ILE A 116 -1.98 11.19 -5.40
N LEU A 117 -0.78 11.44 -4.85
CA LEU A 117 -0.25 10.70 -3.71
C LEU A 117 -1.15 10.80 -2.48
N LYS A 118 -1.78 11.97 -2.24
CA LYS A 118 -2.77 12.12 -1.16
C LYS A 118 -4.05 11.32 -1.42
N GLN A 119 -4.63 11.41 -2.62
CA GLN A 119 -5.81 10.62 -2.99
C GLN A 119 -5.53 9.12 -2.92
N LEU A 120 -4.30 8.71 -3.22
CA LEU A 120 -3.84 7.33 -3.12
C LEU A 120 -3.65 6.87 -1.68
N GLN A 121 -3.11 7.71 -0.81
CA GLN A 121 -3.06 7.42 0.63
C GLN A 121 -4.48 7.20 1.18
N ASP A 122 -5.42 8.09 0.83
CA ASP A 122 -6.82 7.98 1.24
C ASP A 122 -7.47 6.70 0.67
N TYR A 123 -7.19 6.33 -0.59
CA TYR A 123 -7.65 5.07 -1.19
C TYR A 123 -7.12 3.83 -0.46
N VAL A 124 -5.81 3.78 -0.19
CA VAL A 124 -5.17 2.66 0.52
C VAL A 124 -5.74 2.55 1.94
N GLN A 125 -5.91 3.66 2.65
CA GLN A 125 -6.53 3.69 3.99
C GLN A 125 -8.00 3.24 3.99
N SER A 126 -8.74 3.52 2.90
CA SER A 126 -10.13 3.06 2.74
C SER A 126 -10.28 1.55 2.46
N GLY A 127 -9.15 0.85 2.22
CA GLY A 127 -9.15 -0.57 1.87
C GLY A 127 -9.69 -0.87 0.48
N GLY A 128 -9.55 0.08 -0.46
CA GLY A 128 -9.97 -0.13 -1.85
C GLY A 128 -11.43 0.22 -2.16
N LYS A 129 -12.11 0.99 -1.30
CA LYS A 129 -13.56 1.28 -1.42
C LYS A 129 -13.88 2.55 -2.21
N LEU A 130 -12.88 3.35 -2.56
CA LEU A 130 -13.05 4.55 -3.38
C LEU A 130 -12.77 4.22 -4.85
N ASP A 131 -13.53 4.81 -5.76
CA ASP A 131 -13.27 4.68 -7.20
C ASP A 131 -11.97 5.42 -7.55
N VAL A 132 -11.00 4.69 -8.10
CA VAL A 132 -9.68 5.20 -8.48
C VAL A 132 -9.62 5.33 -9.99
N SER A 133 -9.09 6.46 -10.47
CA SER A 133 -8.85 6.67 -11.90
C SER A 133 -7.88 5.63 -12.46
N LEU A 134 -7.99 5.33 -13.76
CA LEU A 134 -7.04 4.45 -14.44
C LEU A 134 -5.58 4.93 -14.27
N GLU A 135 -5.37 6.25 -14.27
CA GLU A 135 -4.05 6.87 -14.08
C GLU A 135 -3.48 6.64 -12.67
N GLU A 136 -4.33 6.75 -11.66
CA GLU A 136 -3.97 6.55 -10.25
C GLU A 136 -3.64 5.07 -9.99
N GLN A 137 -4.40 4.13 -10.58
CA GLN A 137 -4.09 2.69 -10.49
C GLN A 137 -2.73 2.36 -11.11
N MET A 138 -2.44 2.94 -12.28
CA MET A 138 -1.16 2.70 -12.96
C MET A 138 0.03 3.26 -12.19
N TYR A 139 -0.16 4.38 -11.51
CA TYR A 139 0.86 4.94 -10.64
C TYR A 139 1.07 4.07 -9.38
N ILE A 140 0.01 3.50 -8.78
CA ILE A 140 0.15 2.49 -7.71
C ILE A 140 0.96 1.29 -8.20
N ASP A 141 0.62 0.74 -9.37
CA ASP A 141 1.34 -0.41 -9.96
C ASP A 141 2.84 -0.10 -10.13
N ALA A 142 3.17 1.13 -10.56
CA ALA A 142 4.55 1.58 -10.68
C ALA A 142 5.25 1.67 -9.31
N LEU A 143 4.58 2.21 -8.27
CA LEU A 143 5.15 2.27 -6.92
C LEU A 143 5.32 0.88 -6.30
N LEU A 144 4.40 -0.06 -6.55
CA LEU A 144 4.52 -1.46 -6.13
C LEU A 144 5.71 -2.15 -6.80
N MET A 145 5.89 -1.94 -8.11
CA MET A 145 7.05 -2.43 -8.84
C MET A 145 8.37 -1.92 -8.23
N ILE A 146 8.42 -0.63 -7.89
CA ILE A 146 9.60 -0.03 -7.25
C ILE A 146 9.89 -0.66 -5.89
N ARG A 147 8.85 -0.90 -5.07
CA ARG A 147 8.98 -1.59 -3.77
C ARG A 147 9.54 -3.00 -3.94
N ASP A 148 9.05 -3.74 -4.93
CA ASP A 148 9.47 -5.12 -5.16
C ASP A 148 10.92 -5.19 -5.65
N LEU A 149 11.31 -4.26 -6.53
CA LEU A 149 12.70 -4.10 -6.95
C LEU A 149 13.63 -3.72 -5.78
N ASP A 150 13.19 -2.83 -4.89
CA ASP A 150 13.97 -2.45 -3.72
C ASP A 150 14.19 -3.64 -2.77
N ASN A 151 13.13 -4.41 -2.50
CA ASN A 151 13.22 -5.59 -1.63
C ASN A 151 14.22 -6.63 -2.14
N GLN A 152 14.41 -6.74 -3.46
CA GLN A 152 15.27 -7.76 -4.07
C GLN A 152 16.68 -7.25 -4.38
N TYR A 153 16.82 -6.01 -4.84
CA TYR A 153 18.08 -5.47 -5.40
C TYR A 153 18.56 -4.19 -4.70
N GLY A 154 17.73 -3.59 -3.85
CA GLY A 154 18.02 -2.36 -3.13
C GLY A 154 17.92 -1.08 -3.97
N ARG A 155 17.97 0.06 -3.26
CA ARG A 155 17.78 1.41 -3.82
C ARG A 155 18.60 1.71 -5.07
N ARG A 156 19.92 1.50 -5.02
CA ARG A 156 20.82 1.93 -6.11
C ARG A 156 20.49 1.23 -7.42
N ALA A 157 20.37 -0.10 -7.39
CA ALA A 157 20.01 -0.88 -8.57
C ALA A 157 18.61 -0.53 -9.10
N THR A 158 17.66 -0.28 -8.19
CA THR A 158 16.30 0.12 -8.54
C THR A 158 16.27 1.48 -9.25
N VAL A 159 16.96 2.49 -8.73
CA VAL A 159 17.04 3.83 -9.36
C VAL A 159 17.78 3.76 -10.70
N ASP A 160 18.88 3.03 -10.78
CA ASP A 160 19.63 2.83 -12.03
C ASP A 160 18.78 2.10 -13.09
N PHE A 161 17.96 1.13 -12.66
CA PHE A 161 17.00 0.45 -13.54
C PHE A 161 15.93 1.41 -14.06
N LEU A 162 15.36 2.25 -13.19
CA LEU A 162 14.38 3.27 -13.59
C LEU A 162 14.96 4.25 -14.63
N VAL A 163 16.18 4.73 -14.41
CA VAL A 163 16.86 5.61 -15.36
C VAL A 163 17.12 4.91 -16.71
N ASN A 164 17.65 3.69 -16.69
CA ASN A 164 18.10 3.03 -17.91
C ASN A 164 16.98 2.38 -18.71
N HIS A 165 16.02 1.74 -18.04
CA HIS A 165 14.92 1.01 -18.67
C HIS A 165 13.75 1.94 -19.03
N PHE A 166 13.39 2.87 -18.13
CA PHE A 166 12.29 3.82 -18.35
C PHE A 166 12.74 5.17 -18.90
N LYS A 167 14.05 5.38 -19.10
CA LYS A 167 14.63 6.62 -19.64
C LYS A 167 14.26 7.86 -18.81
N LEU A 168 14.18 7.68 -17.50
CA LEU A 168 13.85 8.75 -16.56
C LEU A 168 15.07 9.62 -16.27
N LYS A 169 14.81 10.89 -15.96
CA LYS A 169 15.80 11.73 -15.29
C LYS A 169 16.09 11.13 -13.91
N TYR A 170 17.36 11.08 -13.54
CA TYR A 170 17.81 10.53 -12.25
C TYR A 170 17.05 11.11 -11.06
N GLN A 171 16.86 12.43 -11.06
CA GLN A 171 16.09 13.12 -10.01
C GLN A 171 14.68 12.54 -9.86
N ARG A 172 13.95 12.38 -10.97
CA ARG A 172 12.58 11.84 -10.95
C ARG A 172 12.55 10.37 -10.51
N ALA A 173 13.53 9.57 -10.94
CA ALA A 173 13.66 8.18 -10.51
C ALA A 173 13.88 8.07 -8.99
N SER A 174 14.70 8.95 -8.41
CA SER A 174 14.87 9.01 -6.94
C SER A 174 13.61 9.50 -6.23
N GLU A 175 12.93 10.52 -6.76
CA GLU A 175 11.66 11.01 -6.19
C GLU A 175 10.60 9.92 -6.16
N MET A 176 10.43 9.16 -7.25
CA MET A 176 9.48 8.04 -7.29
C MET A 176 9.85 6.90 -6.33
N PHE A 177 11.15 6.68 -6.11
CA PHE A 177 11.61 5.75 -5.09
C PHE A 177 11.19 6.22 -3.69
N ASP A 178 11.46 7.48 -3.36
CA ASP A 178 11.10 8.04 -2.05
C ASP A 178 9.55 8.09 -1.87
N GLU A 179 8.79 8.38 -2.92
CA GLU A 179 7.32 8.32 -2.96
C GLU A 179 6.80 6.90 -2.65
N SER A 180 7.39 5.86 -3.25
CA SER A 180 7.03 4.46 -2.99
C SER A 180 7.30 4.08 -1.54
N ILE A 181 8.49 4.41 -1.02
CA ILE A 181 8.84 4.11 0.36
C ILE A 181 7.88 4.80 1.34
N ASN A 182 7.58 6.08 1.12
CA ASN A 182 6.64 6.81 1.96
C ASN A 182 5.23 6.20 1.90
N LEU A 183 4.73 5.86 0.71
CA LEU A 183 3.39 5.26 0.59
C LEU A 183 3.28 3.93 1.34
N PHE A 184 4.29 3.06 1.26
CA PHE A 184 4.22 1.70 1.81
C PHE A 184 4.79 1.55 3.22
N TYR A 185 5.57 2.50 3.72
CA TYR A 185 6.25 2.39 5.01
C TYR A 185 5.95 3.53 6.00
N SER A 186 4.99 4.43 5.73
CA SER A 186 4.67 5.57 6.60
C SER A 186 4.14 5.21 8.00
N ASP A 187 3.52 4.05 8.22
CA ASP A 187 3.09 3.62 9.56
C ASP A 187 3.35 2.13 9.77
N ARG A 188 4.51 1.77 10.35
CA ARG A 188 4.68 0.43 10.92
C ARG A 188 3.89 0.35 12.23
N ASN A 189 2.58 0.12 12.15
CA ASN A 189 1.80 -0.51 13.24
C ASN A 189 2.17 -2.01 13.42
N ILE A 190 3.34 -2.42 12.94
CA ILE A 190 3.83 -3.79 13.06
C ILE A 190 4.46 -3.91 14.43
N SER A 191 3.90 -4.78 15.26
CA SER A 191 4.46 -5.06 16.59
C SER A 191 5.94 -5.45 16.48
N LYS A 192 6.76 -5.07 17.47
CA LYS A 192 8.17 -5.50 17.54
C LYS A 192 8.32 -7.02 17.42
N LYS A 193 7.35 -7.77 17.95
CA LYS A 193 7.26 -9.23 17.81
C LYS A 193 7.12 -9.67 16.36
N ALA A 194 6.17 -9.09 15.61
CA ALA A 194 5.97 -9.43 14.20
C ALA A 194 7.19 -9.04 13.34
N LEU A 195 7.87 -7.92 13.63
CA LEU A 195 9.12 -7.57 12.97
C LEU A 195 10.23 -8.58 13.24
N ARG A 196 10.39 -9.04 14.47
CA ARG A 196 11.37 -10.08 14.84
C ARG A 196 11.15 -11.37 14.05
N HIS A 197 9.90 -11.84 13.97
CA HIS A 197 9.57 -13.03 13.17
C HIS A 197 9.87 -12.83 11.69
N LYS A 198 9.47 -11.68 11.09
CA LYS A 198 9.76 -11.37 9.69
C LYS A 198 11.26 -11.37 9.38
N TYR A 199 12.07 -10.71 10.23
CA TYR A 199 13.52 -10.67 10.00
C TYR A 199 14.18 -12.03 10.29
N ALA A 200 13.67 -12.81 11.25
CA ALA A 200 14.14 -14.17 11.47
C ALA A 200 13.86 -15.08 10.27
N GLU A 201 12.66 -15.02 9.69
CA GLU A 201 12.28 -15.76 8.48
C GLU A 201 13.18 -15.39 7.28
N ASN A 202 13.49 -14.10 7.11
CA ASN A 202 14.43 -13.67 6.08
C ASN A 202 15.84 -14.26 6.27
N LEU A 203 16.32 -14.34 7.52
CA LEU A 203 17.60 -14.99 7.82
C LEU A 203 17.55 -16.50 7.62
N GLU A 204 16.46 -17.17 7.98
CA GLU A 204 16.25 -18.61 7.71
C GLU A 204 16.25 -18.89 6.21
N ASN A 205 15.59 -18.05 5.41
CA ASN A 205 15.60 -18.16 3.95
C ASN A 205 17.02 -17.97 3.38
N ALA A 206 17.76 -16.98 3.87
CA ALA A 206 19.17 -16.79 3.50
C ALA A 206 20.04 -17.99 3.92
N ALA A 207 19.81 -18.54 5.10
CA ALA A 207 20.50 -19.73 5.59
C ALA A 207 20.23 -20.95 4.69
N ASN A 208 18.98 -21.17 4.27
CA ASN A 208 18.62 -22.25 3.35
C ASN A 208 19.35 -22.14 2.00
N VAL A 209 19.54 -20.91 1.48
CA VAL A 209 20.32 -20.69 0.27
C VAL A 209 21.80 -21.02 0.49
N VAL A 210 22.39 -20.58 1.61
CA VAL A 210 23.78 -20.91 1.97
C VAL A 210 23.96 -22.42 2.11
N LEU A 211 23.02 -23.12 2.76
CA LEU A 211 23.06 -24.57 2.93
C LEU A 211 22.95 -25.31 1.58
N ALA A 212 22.11 -24.82 0.67
CA ALA A 212 21.97 -25.41 -0.67
C ALA A 212 23.23 -25.24 -1.54
N GLN A 213 24.06 -24.23 -1.25
CA GLN A 213 25.29 -23.90 -1.98
C GLN A 213 26.56 -24.28 -1.20
N ALA A 214 26.42 -24.93 -0.04
CA ALA A 214 27.55 -25.21 0.85
C ALA A 214 28.41 -26.35 0.30
N GLU A 215 29.67 -26.05 0.00
CA GLU A 215 30.66 -27.03 -0.48
C GLU A 215 31.79 -27.25 0.56
N SER A 216 32.00 -26.28 1.45
CA SER A 216 33.08 -26.29 2.45
C SER A 216 32.54 -26.27 3.88
N SER A 217 33.36 -26.78 4.83
CA SER A 217 33.09 -26.65 6.28
C SER A 217 32.88 -25.20 6.72
N LYS A 218 33.48 -24.22 6.02
CA LYS A 218 33.29 -22.79 6.30
C LYS A 218 31.87 -22.31 5.96
N ASP A 219 31.24 -22.88 4.94
CA ASP A 219 29.88 -22.49 4.54
C ASP A 219 28.86 -22.99 5.57
N TYR A 220 29.12 -24.15 6.17
CA TYR A 220 28.35 -24.66 7.31
C TYR A 220 28.54 -23.83 8.58
N GLU A 221 29.74 -23.30 8.83
CA GLU A 221 29.95 -22.32 9.90
C GLU A 221 29.11 -21.06 9.65
N ILE A 222 29.14 -20.50 8.43
CA ILE A 222 28.32 -19.34 8.06
C ILE A 222 26.84 -19.65 8.26
N TYR A 223 26.35 -20.79 7.77
CA TYR A 223 24.99 -21.26 8.01
C TYR A 223 24.64 -21.27 9.52
N SER A 224 25.50 -21.86 10.34
CA SER A 224 25.29 -21.92 11.80
C SER A 224 25.20 -20.52 12.43
N THR A 225 25.99 -19.56 11.94
CA THR A 225 25.95 -18.18 12.45
C THR A 225 24.67 -17.45 12.07
N ILE A 226 24.15 -17.66 10.86
CA ILE A 226 22.90 -17.06 10.39
C ILE A 226 21.72 -17.62 11.20
N ILE A 227 21.68 -18.94 11.44
CA ILE A 227 20.65 -19.57 12.28
C ILE A 227 20.74 -19.08 13.72
N ALA A 228 21.94 -18.95 14.29
CA ALA A 228 22.12 -18.39 15.63
C ALA A 228 21.65 -16.93 15.74
N GLN A 229 21.83 -16.13 14.68
CA GLN A 229 21.30 -14.76 14.61
C GLN A 229 19.77 -14.74 14.51
N ALA A 230 19.17 -15.64 13.72
CA ALA A 230 17.72 -15.79 13.63
C ALA A 230 17.10 -16.18 14.99
N ALA A 231 17.73 -17.11 15.71
CA ALA A 231 17.30 -17.52 17.04
C ALA A 231 17.35 -16.38 18.07
N LYS A 232 18.41 -15.55 18.03
CA LYS A 232 18.52 -14.34 18.87
C LYS A 232 17.46 -13.29 18.54
N LEU A 233 17.10 -13.13 17.26
CA LEU A 233 16.01 -12.21 16.87
C LEU A 233 14.67 -12.66 17.45
N GLN A 234 14.44 -13.97 17.54
CA GLN A 234 13.23 -14.54 18.15
C GLN A 234 13.24 -14.51 19.69
N GLU A 235 14.32 -14.01 20.31
CA GLU A 235 14.53 -13.99 21.75
C GLU A 235 14.50 -15.39 22.40
N LEU A 236 14.85 -16.44 21.64
CA LEU A 236 14.95 -17.81 22.15
C LEU A 236 16.06 -17.97 23.21
N ASP A 237 16.98 -17.01 23.28
CA ASP A 237 18.05 -16.90 24.27
C ASP A 237 17.60 -16.27 25.60
N LYS A 238 16.39 -15.70 25.66
CA LYS A 238 15.87 -15.06 26.86
C LYS A 238 14.88 -15.98 27.59
N PRO A 239 14.84 -15.95 28.93
CA PRO A 239 13.81 -16.68 29.67
C PRO A 239 12.42 -16.12 29.34
N ASP A 240 11.43 -17.02 29.25
CA ASP A 240 10.04 -16.64 29.05
C ASP A 240 9.58 -15.70 30.16
N VAL A 241 8.89 -14.61 29.80
CA VAL A 241 8.34 -13.69 30.79
C VAL A 241 7.07 -14.30 31.38
N ASP A 242 7.10 -14.58 32.68
CA ASP A 242 5.92 -15.01 33.44
C ASP A 242 4.83 -13.93 33.37
N LYS A 243 3.74 -14.21 32.66
CA LYS A 243 2.57 -13.35 32.65
C LYS A 243 1.82 -13.56 33.97
N LEU A 244 1.76 -12.51 34.79
CA LEU A 244 0.94 -12.53 36.00
C LEU A 244 -0.53 -12.82 35.62
N PRO A 245 -1.32 -13.44 36.53
CA PRO A 245 -2.74 -13.62 36.31
C PRO A 245 -3.42 -12.29 35.95
N PRO A 246 -4.41 -12.29 35.03
CA PRO A 246 -5.09 -11.08 34.56
C PRO A 246 -5.77 -10.28 35.69
N GLU A 247 -5.98 -10.88 36.85
CA GLU A 247 -6.52 -10.24 38.05
C GLU A 247 -5.56 -9.20 38.64
N VAL A 248 -4.25 -9.41 38.55
CA VAL A 248 -3.22 -8.50 39.08
C VAL A 248 -3.10 -7.22 38.24
N TYR A 249 -3.48 -7.28 36.97
CA TYR A 249 -3.45 -6.12 36.07
C TYR A 249 -4.73 -5.27 36.12
N ARG A 250 -5.72 -5.63 36.95
CA ARG A 250 -6.93 -4.82 37.12
C ARG A 250 -6.53 -3.52 37.81
N LYS A 251 -6.83 -2.40 37.14
CA LYS A 251 -6.66 -1.07 37.73
C LYS A 251 -7.55 -0.98 38.98
N GLU A 252 -6.93 -0.77 40.14
CA GLU A 252 -7.65 -0.45 41.37
C GLU A 252 -8.50 0.80 41.13
N PHE A 253 -9.80 0.71 41.37
CA PHE A 253 -10.69 1.87 41.33
C PHE A 253 -10.98 2.31 42.76
N THR A 254 -10.76 3.59 43.05
CA THR A 254 -11.13 4.19 44.32
C THR A 254 -12.58 4.64 44.23
N LEU A 255 -13.50 3.90 44.86
CA LEU A 255 -14.90 4.33 44.99
C LEU A 255 -15.02 5.30 46.17
N GLN A 256 -15.27 6.58 45.88
CA GLN A 256 -15.62 7.57 46.91
C GLN A 256 -17.14 7.74 46.91
N THR A 257 -17.79 7.23 47.95
CA THR A 257 -19.25 7.31 48.11
C THR A 257 -19.58 7.69 49.55
N LEU A 258 -20.69 8.42 49.71
CA LEU A 258 -21.29 8.73 51.02
C LEU A 258 -22.20 7.59 51.51
N ASP A 259 -22.52 6.64 50.63
CA ASP A 259 -23.40 5.53 50.91
C ASP A 259 -22.58 4.30 51.34
N VAL A 260 -22.67 3.99 52.63
CA VAL A 260 -21.92 2.90 53.27
C VAL A 260 -22.32 1.52 52.73
N GLU A 261 -23.55 1.36 52.22
CA GLU A 261 -24.02 0.08 51.68
C GLU A 261 -23.32 -0.27 50.36
N GLN A 262 -22.95 0.74 49.57
CA GLN A 262 -22.25 0.57 48.29
C GLN A 262 -20.81 0.06 48.45
N VAL A 263 -20.23 0.22 49.64
CA VAL A 263 -18.91 -0.33 50.01
C VAL A 263 -19.02 -1.59 50.87
N GLY A 264 -20.23 -2.16 51.02
CA GLY A 264 -20.46 -3.39 51.77
C GLY A 264 -20.43 -3.23 53.29
N LEU A 265 -20.49 -2.00 53.80
CA LEU A 265 -20.67 -1.74 55.24
C LEU A 265 -22.16 -1.82 55.59
N PRO A 266 -22.51 -2.29 56.81
CA PRO A 266 -23.89 -2.37 57.24
C PRO A 266 -24.53 -0.98 57.32
N ALA A 267 -25.83 -0.91 57.03
CA ALA A 267 -26.63 0.29 57.17
C ALA A 267 -26.49 0.87 58.59
N ILE A 268 -26.24 2.18 58.70
CA ILE A 268 -26.06 2.84 60.00
C ILE A 268 -27.39 2.79 60.78
N ASN A 269 -27.38 2.12 61.93
CA ASN A 269 -28.51 2.13 62.84
C ASN A 269 -28.62 3.49 63.56
N ARG A 270 -29.54 4.34 63.09
CA ARG A 270 -29.73 5.71 63.60
C ARG A 270 -30.11 5.75 65.09
N ASN A 271 -30.73 4.70 65.62
CA ASN A 271 -31.10 4.62 67.03
C ASN A 271 -29.88 4.36 67.92
N GLU A 272 -28.97 3.49 67.48
CA GLU A 272 -27.70 3.25 68.16
C GLU A 272 -26.79 4.47 68.08
N LEU A 273 -26.74 5.14 66.93
CA LEU A 273 -26.01 6.38 66.76
C LEU A 273 -26.54 7.50 67.68
N ALA A 274 -27.87 7.61 67.83
CA ALA A 274 -28.48 8.54 68.77
C ALA A 274 -28.05 8.24 70.22
N ALA A 275 -28.08 6.97 70.63
CA ALA A 275 -27.66 6.54 71.96
C ALA A 275 -26.16 6.78 72.21
N GLN A 276 -25.32 6.59 71.20
CA GLN A 276 -23.89 6.90 71.26
C GLN A 276 -23.67 8.42 71.45
N ILE A 277 -24.40 9.27 70.72
CA ILE A 277 -24.33 10.72 70.88
C ILE A 277 -24.79 11.14 72.29
N ASP A 278 -25.84 10.50 72.82
CA ASP A 278 -26.33 10.79 74.18
C ASP A 278 -25.33 10.43 75.28
N SER A 279 -24.53 9.40 75.05
CA SER A 279 -23.46 8.95 75.95
C SER A 279 -22.21 9.84 75.95
N LEU A 280 -22.08 10.78 75.00
CA LEU A 280 -20.93 11.69 74.95
C LEU A 280 -20.94 12.64 76.15
N ASN A 281 -19.79 12.84 76.77
CA ASN A 281 -19.61 13.85 77.82
C ASN A 281 -19.44 15.25 77.20
N GLN A 282 -20.52 15.74 76.59
CA GLN A 282 -20.59 17.04 75.93
C GLN A 282 -21.85 17.79 76.37
N PRO A 283 -21.88 19.13 76.27
CA PRO A 283 -23.09 19.91 76.54
C PRO A 283 -24.26 19.47 75.65
N GLU A 284 -25.48 19.54 76.18
CA GLU A 284 -26.70 19.12 75.47
C GLU A 284 -26.91 19.91 74.15
N SER A 285 -26.47 21.17 74.08
CA SER A 285 -26.49 21.97 72.84
C SER A 285 -25.63 21.36 71.72
N VAL A 286 -24.47 20.80 72.06
CA VAL A 286 -23.56 20.15 71.11
C VAL A 286 -24.14 18.80 70.67
N LYS A 287 -24.73 18.04 71.59
CA LYS A 287 -25.41 16.77 71.27
C LYS A 287 -26.58 16.97 70.31
N ILE A 288 -27.38 18.02 70.50
CA ILE A 288 -28.48 18.37 69.59
C ILE A 288 -27.95 18.70 68.19
N THR A 289 -26.85 19.45 68.11
CA THR A 289 -26.21 19.79 66.83
C THR A 289 -25.72 18.52 66.11
N LEU A 290 -25.03 17.62 66.83
CA LEU A 290 -24.55 16.34 66.29
C LEU A 290 -25.70 15.44 65.80
N LYS A 291 -26.83 15.42 66.51
CA LYS A 291 -28.04 14.68 66.08
C LYS A 291 -28.68 15.27 64.82
N GLN A 292 -28.62 16.60 64.64
CA GLN A 292 -29.08 17.27 63.43
C GLN A 292 -28.15 16.98 62.24
N ASP A 293 -26.84 17.01 62.45
CA ASP A 293 -25.83 16.71 61.43
C ASP A 293 -25.90 15.24 60.96
N ALA A 294 -26.18 14.33 61.89
CA ALA A 294 -26.44 12.92 61.60
C ALA A 294 -27.82 12.65 60.96
N MET A 295 -28.63 13.69 60.69
CA MET A 295 -30.02 13.60 60.19
C MET A 295 -30.92 12.67 61.02
N ILE A 296 -30.68 12.59 62.34
CA ILE A 296 -31.54 11.89 63.30
C ILE A 296 -32.72 12.80 63.67
N ILE A 297 -32.46 14.09 63.79
CA ILE A 297 -33.44 15.15 64.07
C ILE A 297 -33.45 16.12 62.88
N PRO A 298 -34.61 16.71 62.50
CA PRO A 298 -34.65 17.72 61.46
C PRO A 298 -33.71 18.90 61.76
N ILE A 299 -32.96 19.30 60.73
CA ILE A 299 -32.04 20.44 60.80
C ILE A 299 -32.87 21.72 60.89
N LYS A 300 -32.65 22.49 61.95
CA LYS A 300 -33.15 23.86 62.04
C LYS A 300 -32.12 24.78 61.40
N LEU A 301 -32.46 25.28 60.22
CA LEU A 301 -31.52 26.07 59.42
C LEU A 301 -31.36 27.49 60.00
N GLU A 302 -32.41 28.01 60.62
CA GLU A 302 -32.46 29.33 61.24
C GLU A 302 -31.37 29.50 62.32
N ASP A 303 -31.23 28.50 63.19
CA ASP A 303 -30.23 28.49 64.28
C ASP A 303 -28.78 28.39 63.75
N LYS A 304 -28.59 27.79 62.56
CA LYS A 304 -27.27 27.67 61.93
C LYS A 304 -26.84 28.95 61.22
N PHE A 305 -27.78 29.67 60.60
CA PHE A 305 -27.48 30.95 59.95
C PHE A 305 -27.12 32.04 60.97
N GLN A 306 -27.79 32.09 62.13
CA GLN A 306 -27.48 33.06 63.20
C GLN A 306 -26.06 32.87 63.76
N LYS A 307 -25.61 31.62 63.97
CA LYS A 307 -24.22 31.34 64.39
C LYS A 307 -23.18 31.78 63.37
N ILE A 308 -23.46 31.60 62.07
CA ILE A 308 -22.57 32.05 61.00
C ILE A 308 -22.52 33.58 60.98
N GLU A 309 -23.63 34.29 61.21
CA GLU A 309 -23.60 35.76 61.32
C GLU A 309 -22.79 36.22 62.53
N GLU A 310 -22.91 35.58 63.69
CA GLU A 310 -22.13 35.89 64.90
C GLU A 310 -20.61 35.66 64.70
N ASP A 311 -20.21 34.51 64.15
CA ASP A 311 -18.79 34.16 63.89
C ASP A 311 -18.11 35.05 62.82
N TYR A 312 -18.89 35.82 62.03
CA TYR A 312 -18.39 36.76 61.02
C TYR A 312 -18.44 38.24 61.46
N THR A 313 -18.98 38.52 62.65
CA THR A 313 -19.03 39.87 63.23
C THR A 313 -17.97 40.15 64.31
N ASP A 314 -17.15 39.16 64.65
CA ASP A 314 -15.86 39.30 65.37
C ASP A 314 -14.67 39.24 64.38
#